data_AF-A0A534VGJ2-F1
#
_entry.id   AF-A0A534VGJ2-F1
#
_cell.length_a   1.000
_cell.length_b   1.000
_cell.length_c   1.000
_cell.angle_alpha   90.00
_cell.angle_beta   90.00
_cell.angle_gamma   90.00
#
_symmetry.space_group_name_H-M   'P 1'
#
loop_
_entity.id
_entity.type
_entity.pdbx_description
1 polymer ?
#
loop_
_entity_poly.entity_id
_entity_poly.type
_entity_poly.pdbx_seq_one_letter_code
_entity_poly.pdbx_strand_id
1 'polypeptide(L)' 'MSQPSPRALVVLRVSRGAGPPSERDIRARIDADRARLGLPPDGAPTYRLAGPYAIELGGQALDEYVAWET' A
#
# COMPACT_ATOMS: atom_id res chain seq x y z
N MET A 1 -6.77 8.46 -27.56
CA MET A 1 -5.74 8.00 -26.61
C MET A 1 -6.47 7.39 -25.42
N SER A 2 -6.25 6.11 -25.11
CA SER A 2 -6.86 5.49 -23.94
C SER A 2 -6.28 6.11 -22.67
N GLN A 3 -7.12 6.64 -21.78
CA GLN A 3 -6.66 7.06 -20.45
C GLN A 3 -6.17 5.81 -19.70
N PRO A 4 -5.00 5.86 -19.04
CA PRO A 4 -4.58 4.78 -18.17
C PRO A 4 -5.62 4.61 -17.07
N SER A 5 -6.05 3.36 -16.84
CA SER A 5 -6.99 3.04 -15.76
C SER A 5 -6.42 3.50 -14.42
N PRO A 6 -7.25 4.08 -13.53
CA PRO A 6 -6.81 4.45 -12.20
C PRO A 6 -6.33 3.22 -11.42
N ARG A 7 -5.35 3.42 -10.54
CA ARG A 7 -4.71 2.36 -9.75
C ARG A 7 -4.70 2.74 -8.27
N ALA A 8 -4.91 1.75 -7.41
CA ALA A 8 -4.81 1.91 -5.97
C ALA A 8 -3.36 2.07 -5.52
N LEU A 9 -3.19 2.89 -4.49
CA LEU A 9 -1.90 3.13 -3.84
C LEU A 9 -2.11 3.30 -2.34
N VAL A 10 -1.30 2.60 -1.56
CA VAL A 10 -1.43 2.59 -0.10
C VAL A 10 -0.09 2.83 0.58
N VAL A 11 -0.17 3.53 1.71
CA VAL A 11 0.94 3.76 2.62
C VAL A 11 0.68 2.95 3.89
N LEU A 12 1.59 2.06 4.23
CA LEU A 12 1.53 1.23 5.44
C LEU A 12 2.67 1.64 6.37
N ARG A 13 2.38 1.70 7.67
CA ARG A 13 3.36 2.05 8.70
C ARG A 13 3.38 0.97 9.76
N VAL A 14 4.58 0.57 10.14
CA VAL A 14 4.83 -0.42 11.19
C VAL A 14 5.84 0.13 12.17
N SER A 15 5.92 -0.46 13.36
CA SER A 15 6.98 -0.14 14.32
C SER A 15 8.34 -0.36 13.67
N ARG A 16 9.29 0.55 13.95
CA ARG A 16 10.64 0.46 13.39
C ARG A 16 11.28 -0.90 13.68
N GLY A 17 11.82 -1.55 12.64
CA GLY A 17 12.48 -2.85 12.73
C GLY A 17 11.54 -4.06 12.79
N ALA A 18 10.21 -3.89 12.75
CA ALA A 18 9.26 -5.00 12.78
C ALA A 18 9.24 -5.84 11.49
N GLY A 19 9.89 -5.36 10.42
CA GLY A 19 9.84 -5.96 9.09
C GLY A 19 8.63 -5.51 8.26
N PRO A 20 8.54 -5.92 7.00
CA PRO A 20 7.47 -5.48 6.11
C PRO A 20 6.10 -6.01 6.56
N PRO A 21 4.99 -5.27 6.27
CA PRO A 21 3.65 -5.78 6.44
C PRO A 21 3.44 -7.10 5.68
N SER A 22 2.56 -7.96 6.18
CA SER A 22 2.27 -9.22 5.51
C SER A 22 1.63 -8.99 4.12
N GLU A 23 1.85 -9.90 3.17
CA GLU A 23 1.22 -9.82 1.85
C GLU A 23 -0.30 -9.72 1.95
N ARG A 24 -0.91 -10.46 2.89
CA ARG A 24 -2.35 -10.42 3.16
C ARG A 24 -2.80 -9.02 3.56
N ASP A 25 -2.07 -8.35 4.45
CA ASP A 25 -2.42 -7.00 4.91
C ASP A 25 -2.25 -5.96 3.81
N ILE A 26 -1.21 -6.09 2.98
CA ILE A 26 -0.97 -5.21 1.83
C ILE A 26 -2.13 -5.32 0.84
N ARG A 27 -2.51 -6.56 0.47
CA ARG A 27 -3.64 -6.82 -0.44
C ARG A 27 -4.96 -6.27 0.10
N ALA A 28 -5.26 -6.55 1.37
CA ALA A 28 -6.47 -6.03 2.01
C ALA A 28 -6.52 -4.49 2.00
N ARG A 29 -5.37 -3.82 2.14
CA ARG A 29 -5.32 -2.36 2.08
C ARG A 29 -5.50 -1.81 0.67
N ILE A 30 -4.92 -2.47 -0.34
CA ILE A 30 -5.14 -2.15 -1.75
C ILE A 30 -6.62 -2.29 -2.11
N ASP A 31 -7.26 -3.40 -1.74
CA ASP A 31 -8.68 -3.65 -2.00
C ASP A 31 -9.58 -2.59 -1.35
N ALA A 32 -9.25 -2.17 -0.12
CA ALA A 32 -9.94 -1.09 0.56
C ALA A 32 -9.78 0.26 -0.16
N ASP A 33 -8.59 0.55 -0.70
CA ASP A 33 -8.35 1.77 -1.48
C ASP A 33 -9.08 1.74 -2.83
N ARG A 34 -9.10 0.60 -3.53
CA ARG A 34 -9.92 0.40 -4.73
C ARG A 34 -11.39 0.70 -4.47
N ALA A 35 -11.94 0.13 -3.38
CA ALA A 35 -13.32 0.37 -2.98
C ALA A 35 -13.58 1.86 -2.70
N ARG A 36 -12.66 2.54 -2.01
CA ARG A 36 -12.72 3.98 -1.75
C ARG A 36 -12.69 4.82 -3.04
N LEU A 37 -11.94 4.36 -4.04
CA LEU A 37 -11.83 5.00 -5.37
C LEU A 37 -12.98 4.63 -6.32
N GLY A 38 -13.89 3.75 -5.92
CA GLY A 38 -14.97 3.26 -6.80
C GLY A 38 -14.48 2.39 -7.95
N LEU A 39 -13.30 1.77 -7.82
CA LEU A 39 -12.74 0.88 -8.82
C LEU A 39 -13.36 -0.51 -8.71
N PRO A 40 -13.55 -1.23 -9.83
CA PRO A 40 -14.03 -2.61 -9.79
C PRO A 40 -13.06 -3.48 -9.01
N PRO A 41 -13.49 -4.57 -8.36
CA PRO A 41 -12.57 -5.52 -7.76
C PRO A 41 -11.62 -6.09 -8.82
N ASP A 42 -10.33 -6.15 -8.50
CA ASP A 42 -9.33 -6.85 -9.30
C ASP A 42 -8.99 -8.14 -8.54
N GLY A 43 -9.15 -9.30 -9.18
CA GLY A 43 -9.20 -10.59 -8.49
C GLY A 43 -7.92 -10.95 -7.73
N ALA A 44 -6.78 -10.40 -8.16
CA ALA A 44 -5.51 -10.45 -7.45
C ALA A 44 -4.51 -9.48 -8.11
N PRO A 45 -4.61 -8.16 -7.85
CA PRO A 45 -3.72 -7.20 -8.48
C PRO A 45 -2.27 -7.53 -8.12
N THR A 46 -1.41 -7.51 -9.13
CA THR A 46 0.03 -7.47 -8.92
C THR A 46 0.37 -6.10 -8.37
N TYR A 47 1.26 -6.05 -7.38
CA TYR A 47 1.68 -4.80 -6.78
C TYR A 47 3.20 -4.74 -6.66
N ARG A 48 3.72 -3.52 -6.63
CA ARG A 48 5.10 -3.23 -6.23
C ARG A 48 5.09 -2.70 -4.81
N LEU A 49 6.15 -2.99 -4.07
CA LEU A 49 6.38 -2.51 -2.71
C LEU A 49 7.71 -1.74 -2.67
N ALA A 50 7.70 -0.59 -2.03
CA ALA A 50 8.89 0.18 -1.72
C ALA A 50 8.99 0.46 -0.22
N GLY A 51 10.23 0.60 0.28
CA GLY A 51 10.56 0.75 1.70
C GLY A 51 11.53 -0.34 2.19
N PRO A 52 11.82 -0.40 3.50
CA PRO A 52 11.33 0.52 4.53
C PRO A 52 11.93 1.92 4.39
N TYR A 53 11.09 2.94 4.60
CA TYR A 53 11.51 4.32 4.81
C TYR A 53 11.38 4.66 6.28
N ALA A 54 12.49 4.93 6.95
CA ALA A 54 12.47 5.33 8.35
C ALA A 54 11.83 6.71 8.49
N ILE A 55 10.76 6.80 9.29
CA ILE A 55 10.05 8.06 9.58
C ILE A 55 9.82 8.24 11.08
N GLU A 56 9.52 9.47 11.47
CA GLU A 56 9.05 9.80 12.81
C GLU A 56 7.72 10.53 12.72
N LEU A 57 6.73 10.06 13.47
CA LEU A 57 5.39 10.65 13.49
C LEU A 57 4.91 10.77 14.94
N GLY A 58 4.68 11.99 15.41
CA GLY A 58 4.22 12.22 16.78
C GLY A 58 5.17 11.68 17.86
N GLY A 59 6.49 11.68 17.60
CA GLY A 59 7.49 11.12 18.51
C GLY A 59 7.63 9.59 18.45
N GLN A 60 6.88 8.90 17.59
CA GLN A 60 7.03 7.47 17.36
C GLN A 60 7.95 7.18 16.17
N ALA A 61 8.92 6.30 16.37
CA ALA A 61 9.78 5.77 15.33
C ALA A 61 9.09 4.65 14.55
N LEU A 62 8.86 4.86 13.26
CA LEU A 62 8.16 3.93 12.37
C LEU A 62 9.00 3.63 11.13
N ASP A 63 8.65 2.53 10.46
CA ASP A 63 9.05 2.24 9.09
C ASP A 63 7.82 2.32 8.18
N GLU A 64 7.93 3.11 7.10
CA GLU A 64 6.88 3.32 6.11
C GLU A 64 7.16 2.50 4.85
N TYR A 65 6.09 1.89 4.32
CA TYR A 65 6.06 1.12 3.09
C TYR A 65 5.00 1.68 2.16
N VAL A 66 5.34 1.78 0.88
CA VAL A 66 4.41 2.22 -0.16
C VAL A 66 4.14 1.06 -1.11
N ALA A 67 2.87 0.70 -1.28
CA ALA A 67 2.45 -0.32 -2.23
C ALA A 67 1.52 0.26 -3.29
N TRP A 68 1.71 -0.12 -4.56
CA TRP A 68 0.88 0.34 -5.67
C TRP A 68 0.69 -0.75 -6.72
N GLU A 69 -0.46 -0.73 -7.38
CA GLU A 69 -0.82 -1.70 -8.42
C GLU A 69 0.01 -1.52 -9.70
N THR A 70 0.32 -2.63 -10.36
CA THR A 70 1.11 -2.67 -11.62
C THR A 70 0.34 -2.95 -12.88
#